data_AF-A0A5P6AAR5-F1
#
_entry.id   AF-A0A5P6AAR5-F1
#
_cell.length_a   1.000
_cell.length_b   1.000
_cell.length_c   1.000
_cell.angle_alpha   90.00
_cell.angle_beta   90.00
_cell.angle_gamma   90.00
#
_symmetry.space_group_name_H-M   'P 1'
#
loop_
_entity.id
_entity.type
_entity.pdbx_description
1 polymer ?
#
loop_
_entity_poly.entity_id
_entity_poly.type
_entity_poly.pdbx_seq_one_letter_code
_entity_poly.pdbx_strand_id
1 'polypeptide(L)'
;MNPRCVLSIFVMELANESQRLLQQNDIRYEDIAVPEIGDGDMLIKMHSCGLCGTDIHKAQHQTVTGPVILGHEVSGEVVKVGKT
;
A
#
# COMPACT_ATOMS: atom_id res chain seq x y z
N MET A 1 8.02 14.94 -16.51
CA MET A 1 7.84 14.47 -15.12
C MET A 1 7.48 12.99 -15.20
N ASN A 2 8.39 12.12 -14.77
CA ASN A 2 8.23 10.68 -14.79
C ASN A 2 7.36 10.28 -13.58
N PRO A 3 6.24 9.54 -13.74
CA PRO A 3 5.35 9.19 -12.63
C PRO A 3 5.96 8.18 -11.63
N ARG A 4 7.24 7.82 -11.77
CA ARG A 4 7.98 6.91 -10.87
C ARG A 4 8.44 7.54 -9.55
N CYS A 5 8.12 8.80 -9.26
CA CYS A 5 8.49 9.47 -8.01
C CYS A 5 7.44 9.31 -6.90
N VAL A 6 7.20 8.06 -6.47
CA VAL A 6 6.79 7.77 -5.09
C VAL A 6 7.36 6.39 -4.80
N LEU A 7 8.31 6.32 -3.87
CA LEU A 7 9.07 5.16 -3.40
C LEU A 7 8.56 3.78 -3.86
N SER A 8 9.42 3.00 -4.52
CA SER A 8 9.25 1.55 -4.77
C SER A 8 9.34 0.72 -3.48
N ILE A 9 8.58 1.11 -2.45
CA ILE A 9 8.34 0.28 -1.28
C ILE A 9 7.05 -0.48 -1.58
N PHE A 10 7.17 -1.77 -1.87
CA PHE A 10 6.03 -2.66 -1.82
C PHE A 10 5.73 -2.95 -0.35
N VAL A 11 4.84 -2.13 0.21
CA VAL A 11 4.32 -2.19 1.58
C VAL A 11 3.32 -3.34 1.64
N MET A 12 3.72 -4.56 2.03
CA MET A 12 2.76 -5.65 2.19
C MET A 12 3.11 -6.59 3.33
N GLU A 13 2.13 -6.78 4.21
CA GLU A 13 2.15 -7.74 5.30
C GLU A 13 2.44 -9.15 4.76
N LEU A 14 3.17 -9.96 5.53
CA LEU A 14 3.31 -11.40 5.24
C LEU A 14 1.97 -12.16 5.43
N ALA A 15 0.92 -11.46 5.86
CA ALA A 15 -0.47 -11.91 5.81
C ALA A 15 -1.12 -11.31 4.55
N ASN A 16 -1.81 -12.14 3.77
CA ASN A 16 -2.37 -11.75 2.47
C ASN A 16 -3.42 -10.62 2.56
N GLU A 17 -3.93 -10.26 3.73
CA GLU A 17 -5.05 -9.32 3.84
C GLU A 17 -4.62 -7.85 3.68
N SER A 18 -5.32 -7.12 2.82
CA SER A 18 -5.08 -5.69 2.60
C SER A 18 -6.37 -4.91 2.46
N GLN A 19 -6.40 -3.73 3.06
CA GLN A 19 -7.51 -2.79 2.93
C GLN A 19 -7.44 -2.07 1.58
N ARG A 20 -8.46 -2.22 0.75
CA ARG A 20 -8.57 -1.57 -0.57
C ARG A 20 -9.82 -0.72 -0.69
N LEU A 21 -9.66 0.48 -1.22
CA LEU A 21 -10.74 1.31 -1.71
C LEU A 21 -11.04 0.93 -3.16
N LEU A 22 -12.21 0.34 -3.40
CA LEU A 22 -12.64 -0.09 -4.73
C LEU A 22 -13.37 1.04 -5.47
N GLN A 23 -14.25 1.75 -4.75
CA GLN A 23 -15.07 2.86 -5.23
C GLN A 23 -15.40 3.78 -4.04
N GLN A 24 -16.09 4.90 -4.30
CA GLN A 24 -16.49 5.83 -3.25
C GLN A 24 -17.19 5.11 -2.08
N ASN A 25 -16.68 5.30 -0.87
CA ASN A 25 -17.18 4.66 0.36
C ASN A 25 -17.20 3.10 0.37
N ASP A 26 -16.51 2.43 -0.56
CA ASP A 26 -16.40 0.97 -0.58
C ASP A 26 -14.96 0.55 -0.30
N ILE A 27 -14.72 0.27 0.99
CA ILE A 27 -13.46 -0.23 1.50
C ILE A 27 -13.64 -1.70 1.91
N ARG A 28 -12.77 -2.57 1.42
CA ARG A 28 -12.81 -4.01 1.72
C ARG A 28 -11.45 -4.52 2.15
N TYR A 29 -11.46 -5.57 2.97
CA TYR A 29 -10.30 -6.41 3.21
C TYR A 29 -10.29 -7.53 2.17
N GLU A 30 -9.22 -7.60 1.40
CA GLU A 30 -9.03 -8.61 0.36
C GLU A 30 -7.69 -9.30 0.55
N ASP A 31 -7.64 -10.60 0.26
CA ASP A 31 -6.38 -11.31 0.11
C ASP A 31 -5.68 -10.88 -1.19
N ILE A 32 -4.46 -10.36 -1.07
CA ILE A 32 -3.59 -9.95 -2.15
C ILE A 32 -2.32 -10.81 -2.08
N ALA A 33 -1.89 -11.32 -3.22
CA ALA A 33 -0.63 -12.04 -3.32
C ALA A 33 0.56 -11.13 -2.98
N VAL A 34 1.52 -11.67 -2.23
CA VAL A 34 2.80 -11.00 -1.98
C VAL A 34 3.51 -10.75 -3.33
N PRO A 35 3.89 -9.50 -3.65
CA PRO A 35 4.52 -9.18 -4.92
C PRO A 35 5.95 -9.70 -4.97
N GLU A 36 6.38 -10.08 -6.17
CA GLU A 36 7.81 -10.28 -6.43
C GLU A 36 8.51 -8.92 -6.51
N ILE A 37 9.66 -8.80 -5.87
CA ILE A 37 10.47 -7.57 -5.87
C ILE A 37 11.55 -7.61 -6.95
N GLY A 38 11.81 -6.47 -7.60
CA GLY A 38 12.89 -6.29 -8.57
C GLY A 38 14.16 -5.70 -7.96
N ASP A 39 15.09 -5.32 -8.82
CA ASP A 39 16.30 -4.61 -8.42
C ASP A 39 15.95 -3.18 -7.93
N GLY A 40 16.54 -2.75 -6.83
CA GLY A 40 16.25 -1.46 -6.16
C GLY A 40 15.00 -1.45 -5.27
N ASP A 41 14.20 -2.51 -5.27
CA ASP A 41 13.00 -2.62 -4.44
C ASP A 41 13.31 -3.21 -3.06
N MET A 42 12.36 -3.04 -2.13
CA MET A 42 12.35 -3.77 -0.87
C MET A 42 10.96 -4.28 -0.53
N LEU A 43 10.92 -5.43 0.13
CA LEU A 43 9.70 -5.99 0.70
C LEU A 43 9.68 -5.73 2.20
N ILE A 44 8.58 -5.13 2.68
CA ILE A 44 8.41 -4.80 4.10
C ILE A 44 7.22 -5.57 4.65
N LYS A 45 7.45 -6.38 5.69
CA LYS A 45 6.39 -6.98 6.50
C LYS A 45 5.78 -5.91 7.39
N MET A 46 4.52 -5.60 7.14
CA MET A 46 3.78 -4.60 7.89
C MET A 46 3.50 -5.02 9.33
N HIS A 47 3.65 -4.07 10.27
CA HIS A 47 3.26 -4.22 11.67
C HIS A 47 2.08 -3.31 12.00
N SER A 48 2.06 -2.09 11.45
CA SER A 48 0.98 -1.13 11.67
C SER A 48 0.88 -0.10 10.55
N CYS A 49 -0.32 0.43 10.34
CA CYS A 49 -0.57 1.62 9.55
C CYS A 49 -1.43 2.61 10.36
N GLY A 50 -1.02 3.87 10.41
CA GLY A 50 -1.81 4.97 10.93
C GLY A 50 -2.96 5.32 9.98
N LEU A 51 -4.05 5.83 10.56
CA LEU A 51 -5.19 6.35 9.82
C LEU A 51 -5.12 7.88 9.81
N CYS A 52 -4.92 8.46 8.64
CA CYS A 52 -4.90 9.91 8.47
C CYS A 52 -6.24 10.42 7.93
N GLY A 53 -6.59 11.67 8.23
CA GLY A 53 -7.77 12.33 7.67
C GLY A 53 -7.77 12.37 6.14
N THR A 54 -6.59 12.35 5.52
CA THR A 54 -6.45 12.25 4.06
C THR A 54 -6.97 10.92 3.50
N ASP A 55 -6.83 9.81 4.22
CA ASP A 55 -7.36 8.52 3.76
C ASP A 55 -8.90 8.51 3.80
N ILE A 56 -9.48 9.13 4.84
CA ILE A 56 -10.94 9.35 4.93
C ILE A 56 -11.42 10.23 3.78
N HIS A 57 -10.74 11.35 3.52
CA HIS A 57 -11.08 12.26 2.44
C HIS A 57 -11.03 11.57 1.07
N LYS A 58 -10.00 10.73 0.83
CA LYS A 58 -9.89 9.91 -0.40
C LYS A 58 -11.06 8.96 -0.58
N ALA A 59 -11.46 8.26 0.49
CA ALA A 59 -12.57 7.33 0.46
C ALA A 59 -13.93 8.01 0.23
N GLN A 60 -14.16 9.15 0.89
CA GLN A 60 -15.43 9.87 0.84
C GLN A 60 -15.63 10.67 -0.45
N HIS A 61 -14.57 11.25 -1.01
CA HIS A 61 -14.67 12.14 -2.18
C HIS A 61 -14.08 11.54 -3.45
N GLN A 62 -13.64 10.27 -3.41
CA GLN A 62 -13.08 9.56 -4.55
C GLN A 62 -11.98 10.35 -5.28
N THR A 63 -11.12 11.01 -4.51
CA THR A 63 -9.99 11.80 -5.06
C THR A 63 -8.86 10.91 -5.60
N VAL A 64 -9.01 9.60 -5.47
CA VAL A 64 -8.17 8.56 -6.07
C VAL A 64 -9.05 7.56 -6.81
N THR A 65 -8.57 7.09 -7.96
CA THR A 65 -9.26 6.06 -8.75
C THR A 65 -8.91 4.68 -8.18
N GLY A 66 -9.94 3.94 -7.74
CA GLY A 66 -9.77 2.56 -7.28
C GLY A 66 -9.57 1.57 -8.45
N PRO A 67 -9.10 0.34 -8.15
CA PRO A 67 -8.88 -0.19 -6.81
C PRO A 67 -7.48 0.13 -6.26
N VAL A 68 -7.42 0.69 -5.05
CA VAL A 68 -6.16 1.21 -4.46
C VAL A 68 -6.04 0.85 -2.98
N ILE A 69 -4.82 0.52 -2.52
CA ILE A 69 -4.50 0.35 -1.10
C ILE A 69 -4.32 1.76 -0.50
N LEU A 70 -5.03 2.02 0.60
CA LEU A 70 -4.90 3.27 1.36
C LEU A 70 -3.89 3.10 2.50
N GLY A 71 -3.52 4.20 3.13
CA GLY A 71 -2.50 4.21 4.18
C GLY A 71 -1.17 4.70 3.66
N HIS A 72 -0.66 5.73 4.33
CA HIS A 72 0.62 6.37 4.01
C HIS A 72 1.47 6.64 5.25
N GLU A 73 1.04 6.09 6.40
CA GLU A 73 1.68 6.25 7.70
C GLU A 73 2.02 4.86 8.24
N VAL A 74 3.05 4.24 7.67
CA VAL A 74 3.28 2.80 7.82
C VAL A 74 4.52 2.48 8.65
N SER A 75 4.47 1.37 9.40
CA SER A 75 5.63 0.79 10.09
C SER A 75 5.73 -0.72 9.88
N GLY A 76 6.94 -1.23 9.77
CA GLY A 76 7.19 -2.63 9.49
C GLY A 76 8.67 -3.01 9.49
N GLU A 77 8.93 -4.27 9.18
CA GLU A 77 10.25 -4.88 9.11
C GLU A 77 10.64 -5.15 7.66
N VAL A 78 11.86 -4.78 7.25
CA VAL A 78 12.38 -5.14 5.92
C VAL A 78 12.72 -6.63 5.91
N VAL A 79 12.03 -7.40 5.06
CA VAL A 79 12.20 -8.87 4.98
C VAL A 79 12.94 -9.34 3.74
N LYS A 80 13.02 -8.51 2.69
CA LYS A 80 13.76 -8.80 1.46
C LYS A 80 14.19 -7.51 0.79
N VAL A 81 15.37 -7.49 0.19
CA VAL A 81 15.89 -6.35 -0.58
C VAL A 81 16.34 -6.85 -1.96
N GLY A 82 16.00 -6.09 -3.00
CA GLY A 82 16.44 -6.31 -4.37
C GLY A 82 17.93 -6.03 -4.54
N LYS A 83 18.50 -6.41 -5.69
CA LYS A 83 19.89 -6.08 -5.97
C LYS A 83 20.02 -4.57 -6.21
N THR A 84 21.21 -4.04 -5.95
CA THR A 84 21.56 -2.64 -6.23
C THR A 84 22.15 -2.50 -7.62
#